data_AF-A0A3N0FQ13-F1
#
_entry.id   AF-A0A3N0FQ13-F1
#
_cell.length_a   1.000
_cell.length_b   1.000
_cell.length_c   1.000
_cell.angle_alpha   90.00
_cell.angle_beta   90.00
_cell.angle_gamma   90.00
#
_symmetry.space_group_name_H-M   'P 1'
#
loop_
_entity.id
_entity.type
_entity.pdbx_description
1 polymer ?
#
loop_
_entity_poly.entity_id
_entity_poly.type
_entity_poly.pdbx_seq_one_letter_code
_entity_poly.pdbx_strand_id
1 'polypeptide(L)' 'LSVTLDDPSFPATLYARLIEEENGKHQLIWSRSKPSA' A
#
# COMPACT_ATOMS: atom_id res chain seq x y z
N LEU A 1 4.14 5.78 -8.00
CA LEU A 1 4.41 4.34 -8.23
C LEU A 1 3.59 3.53 -7.22
N SER A 2 2.85 2.52 -7.67
CA SER A 2 2.09 1.62 -6.79
C SER A 2 2.52 0.18 -7.03
N VAL A 3 2.72 -0.58 -5.94
CA VAL A 3 3.11 -1.99 -5.98
C VAL A 3 2.03 -2.78 -5.23
N THR A 4 1.56 -3.86 -5.84
CA THR A 4 0.64 -4.82 -5.22
C THR A 4 1.46 -5.99 -4.67
N LEU A 5 1.22 -6.37 -3.42
CA LEU A 5 1.82 -7.55 -2.78
C LEU A 5 0.77 -8.66 -2.69
N ASP A 6 0.84 -9.59 -3.65
CA ASP A 6 0.00 -10.78 -3.69
C ASP A 6 0.71 -11.93 -2.94
N ASP A 7 0.71 -11.87 -1.60
CA ASP A 7 1.17 -12.97 -0.74
C ASP A 7 -0.06 -13.72 -0.19
N PRO A 8 -0.17 -15.05 -0.40
CA PRO A 8 -1.32 -15.85 0.05
C PRO A 8 -1.50 -15.91 1.58
N SER A 9 -0.50 -15.45 2.35
CA SER A 9 -0.58 -15.30 3.81
C SER A 9 -1.40 -14.06 4.23
N PHE A 10 -1.68 -13.13 3.32
CA PHE A 10 -2.50 -11.95 3.62
C PHE A 10 -3.99 -12.25 3.40
N PRO A 11 -4.86 -11.94 4.39
CA PRO A 11 -6.30 -12.16 4.27
C PRO A 11 -6.99 -11.22 3.25
N ALA A 12 -6.28 -10.22 2.73
CA ALA A 12 -6.75 -9.31 1.69
C ALA A 12 -5.56 -8.61 1.02
N THR A 13 -5.74 -8.20 -0.24
CA THR A 13 -4.72 -7.49 -1.03
C THR A 13 -4.19 -6.26 -0.31
N LEU A 14 -2.87 -6.17 -0.22
CA LEU A 14 -2.16 -5.03 0.35
C LEU A 14 -1.67 -4.12 -0.78
N TYR A 15 -2.02 -2.84 -0.69
CA TYR A 15 -1.60 -1.82 -1.66
C TYR A 15 -0.64 -0.83 -1.01
N ALA A 16 0.46 -0.54 -1.70
CA ALA A 16 1.40 0.49 -1.29
C ALA A 16 1.41 1.64 -2.32
N ARG A 17 1.44 2.88 -1.83
CA ARG A 17 1.65 4.08 -2.64
C ARG A 17 2.82 4.88 -2.11
N LEU A 18 3.80 5.11 -2.99
CA LEU A 18 4.91 6.03 -2.73
C LEU A 18 4.52 7.43 -3.23
N ILE A 19 4.61 8.41 -2.33
CA ILE A 19 4.32 9.82 -2.59
C ILE A 19 5.57 10.62 -2.27
N GLU A 20 5.84 11.64 -3.09
CA GLU A 20 6.89 12.62 -2.84
C GLU A 20 6.27 13.84 -2.16
N GLU A 21 6.82 14.22 -1.01
CA GLU A 21 6.44 15.41 -0.26
C GLU A 21 7.34 16.60 -0.63
N GLU A 22 6.93 17.80 -0.21
CA GLU A 22 7.80 18.97 -0.30
C GLU A 22 9.08 18.72 0.52
N ASN A 23 10.22 19.15 -0.03
CA ASN A 23 11.58 18.93 0.49
C ASN A 23 12.23 17.57 0.12
N GLY A 24 11.74 16.87 -0.90
CA GLY A 24 12.38 15.66 -1.45
C GLY A 24 12.26 14.43 -0.54
N LYS A 25 11.35 14.48 0.43
CA LYS A 25 11.05 13.36 1.31
C LYS A 25 10.03 12.46 0.64
N HIS A 26 10.25 11.15 0.70
CA HIS A 26 9.28 10.18 0.20
C HIS A 26 8.50 9.55 1.35
N GLN A 27 7.18 9.50 1.21
CA GLN A 27 6.27 8.85 2.14
C GLN A 27 5.67 7.60 1.49
N LEU A 28 5.67 6.49 2.24
CA LEU A 28 5.07 5.24 1.81
C LEU A 28 3.78 4.99 2.60
N ILE A 29 2.65 5.00 1.90
CA ILE A 29 1.32 4.80 2.46
C ILE A 29 0.88 3.36 2.17
N TRP A 30 0.54 2.63 3.23
CA TRP A 30 0.02 1.27 3.16
C TRP A 30 -1.49 1.28 3.36
N SER A 31 -2.22 0.62 2.47
CA SER A 31 -3.68 0.48 2.56
C SER A 31 -4.09 -0.97 2.37
N ARG A 32 -5.04 -1.42 3.20
CA ARG A 32 -5.69 -2.72 3.09
C ARG A 32 -7.19 -2.50 3.03
N SER A 33 -7.84 -3.06 2.01
CA SER A 33 -9.30 -3.16 1.99
C SER A 33 -9.72 -4.26 2.96
N LYS A 34 -10.60 -3.95 3.91
CA LYS A 34 -11.24 -5.02 4.68
C LYS A 34 -12.12 -5.81 3.71
N PRO A 35 -12.03 -7.15 3.65
CA PRO A 35 -13.07 -7.91 2.97
C PRO A 35 -14.39 -7.55 3.66
N SER A 36 -15.40 -7.13 2.89
CA SER A 36 -16.74 -6.94 3.46
C SER A 36 -17.14 -8.27 4.10
N ALA A 37 -17.44 -8.23 5.39
CA ALA A 37 -17.97 -9.37 6.12
C ALA A 37 -19.36 -9.76 5.61
#